data_AF-R6CTK3-F1
#
_entry.id   AF-R6CTK3-F1
#
_cell.length_a   1.000
_cell.length_b   1.000
_cell.length_c   1.000
_cell.angle_alpha   90.00
_cell.angle_beta   90.00
_cell.angle_gamma   90.00
#
_symmetry.space_group_name_H-M   'P 1'
#
loop_
_entity.id
_entity.type
_entity.pdbx_description
1 polymer ?
#
loop_
_entity_poly.entity_id
_entity_poly.type
_entity_poly.pdbx_seq_one_letter_code
_entity_poly.pdbx_strand_id
1 'polypeptide(L)' 'MAEHNDGMKVSNLYIAQVKAKYGIIERENYNKPKSDDSRQPKCPKEKEEAIVEALKAFKMI' A
#
# COMPACT_ATOMS: atom_id res chain seq x y z
N MET A 1 -22.69 3.81 -8.35
CA MET A 1 -22.65 2.84 -7.23
C MET A 1 -21.20 2.44 -7.08
N ALA A 2 -20.48 3.01 -6.12
CA ALA A 2 -19.10 2.63 -5.88
C ALA A 2 -19.15 1.36 -5.02
N GLU A 3 -18.81 0.22 -5.60
CA GLU A 3 -18.84 -1.07 -4.90
C GLU A 3 -18.01 -0.99 -3.62
N HIS A 4 -18.68 -1.27 -2.52
CA HIS A 4 -18.17 -1.19 -1.18
C HIS A 4 -17.36 -2.47 -0.97
N ASN A 5 -16.03 -2.37 -0.97
CA ASN A 5 -15.16 -3.49 -0.58
C ASN A 5 -15.26 -3.63 0.94
N ASP A 6 -16.34 -4.30 1.37
CA ASP A 6 -16.78 -4.47 2.75
C ASP A 6 -15.74 -5.31 3.52
N GLY A 7 -14.83 -4.64 4.24
CA GLY A 7 -14.04 -5.26 5.31
C GLY A 7 -12.52 -5.07 5.27
N MET A 8 -11.89 -4.90 4.09
CA MET A 8 -10.43 -4.79 4.04
C MET A 8 -9.95 -3.33 4.03
N LYS A 9 -9.79 -2.74 5.23
CA LYS A 9 -9.14 -1.44 5.37
C LYS A 9 -7.65 -1.56 5.04
N VAL A 10 -7.30 -1.14 3.83
CA VAL A 10 -5.91 -0.95 3.42
C VAL A 10 -5.47 0.46 3.81
N SER A 11 -4.51 0.56 4.72
CA SER A 11 -3.93 1.86 5.10
C SER A 11 -3.07 2.41 3.97
N ASN A 12 -2.99 3.74 3.81
CA ASN A 12 -2.10 4.38 2.84
C ASN A 12 -0.64 3.92 2.96
N LEU A 13 -0.21 3.57 4.17
CA LEU A 13 1.10 2.99 4.45
C LEU A 13 1.38 1.73 3.62
N TYR A 14 0.39 0.83 3.53
CA TYR A 14 0.52 -0.43 2.82
C TYR A 14 0.59 -0.23 1.31
N ILE A 15 -0.23 0.70 0.79
CA ILE A 15 -0.18 1.09 -0.63
C ILE A 15 1.20 1.66 -0.96
N ALA A 16 1.75 2.53 -0.11
CA ALA A 16 3.08 3.10 -0.29
C ALA A 16 4.20 2.04 -0.22
N GLN A 17 4.12 1.07 0.70
CA GLN A 17 5.08 -0.03 0.79
C GLN A 17 5.09 -0.90 -0.48
N VAL A 18 3.91 -1.25 -0.99
CA VAL A 18 3.80 -2.05 -2.22
C VAL A 18 4.29 -1.24 -3.42
N LYS A 19 3.84 0.01 -3.58
CA LYS A 19 4.33 0.90 -4.65
C LYS A 19 5.87 1.03 -4.62
N ALA A 20 6.47 1.23 -3.44
CA ALA A 20 7.92 1.29 -3.27
C ALA A 20 8.62 -0.02 -3.65
N LYS A 21 8.04 -1.18 -3.33
CA LYS A 21 8.57 -2.50 -3.71
C LYS A 21 8.66 -2.68 -5.23
N TYR A 22 7.72 -2.13 -5.98
CA TYR A 22 7.70 -2.19 -7.46
C TYR A 22 8.35 -0.98 -8.13
N GLY A 23 8.95 -0.06 -7.37
CA GLY A 23 9.60 1.14 -7.94
C GLY A 23 8.62 2.20 -8.46
N ILE A 24 7.34 2.13 -8.10
CA ILE A 24 6.35 3.15 -8.43
C ILE A 24 6.49 4.30 -7.43
N ILE A 25 7.28 5.31 -7.78
CA ILE A 25 7.53 6.47 -6.92
C ILE A 25 6.41 7.49 -7.15
N GLU A 26 5.41 7.51 -6.27
CA GLU A 26 4.40 8.57 -6.25
C GLU A 26 4.37 9.21 -4.87
N ARG A 27 5.00 10.40 -4.78
CA ARG A 27 4.98 11.34 -3.66
C ARG A 27 5.58 10.79 -2.35
N GLU A 28 6.26 11.64 -1.59
CA GLU A 28 6.80 11.24 -0.29
C GLU A 28 5.67 10.73 0.63
N ASN A 29 5.88 9.58 1.25
CA ASN A 29 4.99 9.11 2.31
C ASN A 29 5.09 10.06 3.51
N TYR A 30 4.03 10.84 3.73
CA TYR A 30 3.94 11.79 4.85
C TYR A 30 3.93 11.10 6.23
N ASN A 31 3.60 9.80 6.28
CA ASN A 31 3.69 8.99 7.49
C ASN A 31 5.12 8.47 7.68
N LYS A 32 6.05 9.40 7.93
CA LYS A 32 7.43 9.08 8.25
C LYS A 32 7.49 8.43 9.63
N PRO A 33 8.33 7.39 9.84
CA PRO A 33 8.54 6.82 11.17
C PRO A 33 9.07 7.90 12.12
N LYS A 34 8.55 7.96 13.35
CA LYS A 34 9.00 8.93 14.37
C LYS A 34 10.42 8.67 14.86
N SER A 35 10.90 7.44 14.72
CA SER A 35 12.28 7.01 15.05
C SER A 35 12.76 5.98 14.03
N ASP A 36 14.07 5.91 13.79
CA ASP A 36 14.71 4.93 12.91
C ASP A 36 14.38 3.46 13.31
N ASP A 37 14.19 3.22 14.60
CA ASP A 37 13.78 1.92 15.18
C ASP A 37 12.27 1.61 15.08
N SER A 38 11.45 2.54 14.56
CA SER A 38 10.02 2.29 14.39
C SER A 38 9.79 1.35 13.21
N ARG A 39 9.87 0.05 13.48
CA ARG A 39 9.50 -1.02 12.55
C ARG A 39 8.08 -0.79 12.07
N GLN A 40 7.93 -0.28 10.86
CA GLN A 40 6.62 -0.16 10.25
C GLN A 40 5.99 -1.55 10.14
N PRO A 41 4.69 -1.70 10.44
CA PRO A 41 4.02 -2.96 10.23
C PRO A 41 4.17 -3.34 8.76
N LYS A 42 4.68 -4.55 8.49
CA LYS A 42 4.72 -5.11 7.15
C LYS A 42 3.29 -5.38 6.70
N CYS A 43 2.97 -5.09 5.43
CA CYS A 43 1.72 -5.52 4.81
C CYS A 43 1.50 -7.02 5.06
N PRO A 44 0.33 -7.44 5.57
CA PRO A 44 -0.08 -8.84 5.46
C PRO A 44 -0.26 -9.20 3.97
N LYS A 45 0.04 -10.45 3.62
CA LYS A 45 0.09 -10.91 2.22
C LYS A 45 -1.21 -10.68 1.46
N GLU A 46 -2.35 -10.94 2.09
CA GLU A 46 -3.69 -10.73 1.53
C GLU A 46 -3.93 -9.26 1.09
N LYS A 47 -3.43 -8.30 1.89
CA LYS A 47 -3.53 -6.87 1.54
C LYS A 47 -2.55 -6.48 0.44
N GLU A 48 -1.35 -7.06 0.45
CA GLU A 48 -0.38 -6.85 -0.62
C GLU A 48 -0.94 -7.33 -1.96
N GLU A 49 -1.53 -8.52 -2.01
CA GLU A 49 -2.13 -9.08 -3.23
C GLU A 49 -3.26 -8.20 -3.75
N ALA A 50 -4.19 -7.75 -2.89
CA ALA A 50 -5.25 -6.82 -3.28
C ALA A 50 -4.70 -5.49 -3.84
N ILE A 51 -3.64 -4.94 -3.24
CA ILE A 51 -2.99 -3.72 -3.75
C ILE A 51 -2.31 -3.99 -5.09
N VAL A 52 -1.60 -5.11 -5.23
CA VAL A 52 -0.92 -5.49 -6.48
C VAL A 52 -1.92 -5.70 -7.61
N GLU A 53 -3.04 -6.39 -7.35
CA GLU A 53 -4.10 -6.57 -8.34
C GLU A 53 -4.70 -5.23 -8.76
N ALA A 54 -4.94 -4.32 -7.81
CA ALA A 54 -5.37 -2.96 -8.14
C ALA A 54 -4.33 -2.24 -9.01
N LEU A 55 -3.05 -2.26 -8.63
CA LEU A 55 -1.97 -1.63 -9.40
C LEU A 55 -1.87 -2.20 -10.83
N LYS A 56 -2.04 -3.51 -11.00
CA LYS A 56 -2.11 -4.17 -12.33
C LYS A 56 -3.33 -3.72 -13.12
N ALA A 57 -4.50 -3.65 -12.49
CA ALA A 57 -5.73 -3.19 -13.14
C ALA A 57 -5.61 -1.76 -13.67
N PHE A 58 -4.90 -0.90 -12.93
CA PHE A 58 -4.57 0.47 -13.34
C PHE A 58 -3.32 0.57 -14.24
N LYS A 59 -2.70 -0.55 -14.63
CA LYS A 59 -1.47 -0.61 -15.45
C LYS A 59 -0.32 0.24 -14.90
N MET A 60 -0.20 0.28 -13.57
CA MET A 60 0.89 0.98 -12.87
C MET A 60 2.14 0.11 -12.69
N ILE A 61 1.98 -1.22 -12.76
CA ILE A 61 3.02 -2.26 -12.75
C ILE A 61 2.85 -3.21 -13.92
#